data_AF-A0A952N2U4-F1
#
_entry.id   AF-A0A952N2U4-F1
#
_cell.length_a   1.000
_cell.length_b   1.000
_cell.length_c   1.000
_cell.angle_alpha   90.00
_cell.angle_beta   90.00
_cell.angle_gamma   90.00
#
_symmetry.space_group_name_H-M   'P 1'
#
loop_
_entity.id
_entity.type
_entity.pdbx_description
1 polymer ?
#
loop_
_entity_poly.entity_id
_entity_poly.type
_entity_poly.pdbx_seq_one_letter_code
_entity_poly.pdbx_strand_id
1 'polypeptide(L)'
;MEEKEIFDRICRGDEKALETLYKKYYRMMTKLVITNSGTEEEARDIYQDALVVFWQKATSGKLVMTSKISTYIYSICQNLWRKELDRKKRLSNEEKDVAVTIDTETEERNRIIAQCIEQLGETCKKVLMYYYFEEMSMQDIAEKLGFANTDTAKTKKYKCKKKLDELVKAQYSERDFLD
;
A
#
# COMPACT_ATOMS: atom_id res chain seq x y z
N MET A 1 27.29 3.65 4.06
CA MET A 1 26.69 3.34 5.37
C MET A 1 25.75 2.16 5.17
N GLU A 2 26.00 1.08 5.89
CA GLU A 2 25.13 -0.10 5.81
C GLU A 2 23.79 0.16 6.53
N GLU A 3 22.74 -0.54 6.12
CA GLU A 3 21.39 -0.33 6.67
C GLU A 3 21.33 -0.60 8.19
N LYS A 4 22.09 -1.59 8.66
CA LYS A 4 22.26 -1.90 10.09
C LYS A 4 22.91 -0.75 10.87
N GLU A 5 23.95 -0.14 10.32
CA GLU A 5 24.66 0.98 10.94
C GLU A 5 23.75 2.21 11.09
N ILE A 6 22.93 2.50 10.08
CA ILE A 6 21.91 3.56 10.14
C ILE A 6 20.91 3.28 11.27
N PHE A 7 20.42 2.04 11.37
CA PHE A 7 19.48 1.65 12.41
C PHE A 7 20.07 1.80 13.83
N ASP A 8 21.28 1.31 14.03
CA ASP A 8 21.96 1.38 15.34
C ASP A 8 22.17 2.84 15.79
N ARG A 9 22.50 3.72 14.85
CA ARG A 9 22.62 5.16 15.11
C ARG A 9 21.28 5.79 15.48
N ILE A 10 20.21 5.46 14.75
CA ILE A 10 18.85 5.94 15.06
C ILE A 10 18.39 5.46 16.44
N CYS A 11 18.68 4.22 16.81
CA CYS A 11 18.35 3.70 18.15
C CYS A 11 19.03 4.49 19.27
N ARG A 12 20.17 5.13 19.00
CA ARG A 12 20.90 5.99 19.94
C ARG A 12 20.49 7.47 19.89
N GLY A 13 19.45 7.81 19.12
CA GLY A 13 18.98 9.18 18.99
C GLY A 13 19.79 10.04 18.01
N ASP A 14 20.47 9.45 17.02
CA ASP A 14 21.18 10.20 16.00
C ASP A 14 20.23 10.73 14.90
N GLU A 15 19.89 12.02 14.99
CA GLU A 15 19.02 12.71 14.04
C GLU A 15 19.62 12.76 12.62
N LYS A 16 20.94 12.82 12.46
CA LYS A 16 21.58 12.84 11.12
C LYS A 16 21.41 11.51 10.41
N ALA A 17 21.39 10.41 11.15
CA ALA A 17 21.07 9.10 10.60
C ALA A 17 19.61 9.04 10.12
N LEU A 18 18.67 9.65 10.86
CA LEU A 18 17.28 9.77 10.43
C LEU A 18 17.13 10.65 9.19
N GLU A 19 17.84 11.79 9.10
CA GLU A 19 17.82 12.68 7.93
C GLU A 19 18.36 11.97 6.67
N THR A 20 19.43 11.19 6.84
CA THR A 20 19.98 10.36 5.75
C THR A 20 18.94 9.37 5.25
N LEU A 21 18.20 8.76 6.18
CA LEU A 21 17.15 7.81 5.87
C LEU A 21 15.94 8.49 5.19
N TYR A 22 15.55 9.68 5.67
CA TYR A 22 14.52 10.52 5.06
C TYR A 22 14.80 10.70 3.57
N LYS A 23 15.98 11.25 3.24
CA LYS A 23 16.40 11.55 1.86
C LYS A 23 16.48 10.29 1.00
N LYS A 24 16.98 9.18 1.57
CA LYS A 24 17.16 7.91 0.84
C LYS A 24 15.84 7.30 0.38
N TYR A 25 14.81 7.33 1.23
CA TYR A 25 13.55 6.63 0.95
C TYR A 25 12.39 7.55 0.55
N TYR A 26 12.57 8.88 0.57
CA TYR A 26 11.53 9.86 0.23
C TYR A 26 10.73 9.48 -1.02
N ARG A 27 11.39 9.34 -2.18
CA ARG A 27 10.71 9.01 -3.45
C ARG A 27 9.95 7.69 -3.42
N MET A 28 10.44 6.70 -2.67
CA MET A 28 9.78 5.39 -2.57
C MET A 28 8.51 5.49 -1.72
N MET A 29 8.58 6.26 -0.63
CA MET A 29 7.48 6.40 0.32
C MET A 29 6.40 7.35 -0.19
N THR A 30 6.77 8.47 -0.82
CA THR A 30 5.78 9.39 -1.39
C THR A 30 5.06 8.80 -2.58
N LYS A 31 5.76 8.01 -3.41
CA LYS A 31 5.13 7.29 -4.53
C LYS A 31 3.98 6.39 -4.06
N LEU A 32 4.08 5.76 -2.89
CA LEU A 32 2.97 4.96 -2.35
C LEU A 32 1.70 5.81 -2.17
N VAL A 33 1.79 7.01 -1.62
CA VAL A 33 0.60 7.84 -1.39
C VAL A 33 0.07 8.38 -2.72
N ILE A 34 0.94 8.89 -3.58
CA ILE A 34 0.58 9.50 -4.86
C ILE A 34 -0.11 8.50 -5.79
N THR A 35 0.40 7.26 -5.89
CA THR A 35 -0.24 6.24 -6.74
C THR A 35 -1.52 5.66 -6.14
N ASN A 36 -1.90 6.08 -4.93
CA ASN A 36 -3.10 5.59 -4.23
C ASN A 36 -4.00 6.78 -3.84
N SER A 37 -4.23 7.70 -4.79
CA SER A 37 -5.19 8.81 -4.69
C SER A 37 -4.82 9.89 -3.66
N GLY A 38 -3.53 10.09 -3.42
CA GLY A 38 -3.04 11.17 -2.55
C GLY A 38 -2.27 12.25 -3.32
N THR A 39 -2.17 13.43 -2.74
CA THR A 39 -1.37 14.54 -3.28
C THR A 39 0.10 14.42 -2.85
N GLU A 40 1.00 15.20 -3.47
CA GLU A 40 2.41 15.26 -3.02
C GLU A 40 2.55 15.83 -1.60
N GLU A 41 1.64 16.73 -1.20
CA GLU A 41 1.60 17.30 0.15
C GLU A 41 1.22 16.22 1.17
N GLU A 42 0.14 15.50 0.92
CA GLU A 42 -0.29 14.38 1.76
C GLU A 42 0.77 13.28 1.82
N ALA A 43 1.45 13.03 0.70
CA ALA A 43 2.54 12.07 0.62
C ALA A 43 3.71 12.44 1.53
N ARG A 44 4.04 13.74 1.59
CA ARG A 44 5.08 14.27 2.47
C ARG A 44 4.67 14.14 3.94
N ASP A 45 3.44 14.51 4.27
CA ASP A 45 2.92 14.47 5.64
C ASP A 45 2.87 13.03 6.17
N ILE A 46 2.31 12.11 5.38
CA ILE A 46 2.27 10.67 5.73
C ILE A 46 3.67 10.11 5.94
N TYR A 47 4.63 10.48 5.10
CA TYR A 47 6.00 9.99 5.26
C TYR A 47 6.67 10.57 6.52
N GLN A 48 6.43 11.84 6.81
CA GLN A 48 6.94 12.49 8.02
C GLN A 48 6.38 11.83 9.29
N ASP A 49 5.06 11.60 9.33
CA ASP A 49 4.42 10.87 10.43
C ASP A 49 4.95 9.44 10.57
N ALA A 50 5.17 8.75 9.45
CA ALA A 50 5.75 7.41 9.47
C ALA A 50 7.15 7.39 10.08
N LEU A 51 7.97 8.40 9.81
CA LEU A 51 9.30 8.54 10.39
C LEU A 51 9.25 8.88 11.88
N VAL A 52 8.29 9.68 12.33
CA VAL A 52 8.07 9.94 13.77
C VAL A 52 7.72 8.64 14.50
N VAL A 53 6.80 7.84 13.96
CA VAL A 53 6.43 6.53 14.52
C VAL A 53 7.63 5.59 14.52
N PHE A 54 8.40 5.56 13.44
CA PHE A 54 9.60 4.74 13.34
C PHE A 54 10.65 5.15 14.39
N TRP A 55 10.92 6.44 14.53
CA TRP A 55 11.86 7.01 15.48
C TRP A 55 11.50 6.63 16.93
N GLN A 56 10.24 6.84 17.33
CA GLN A 56 9.76 6.51 18.67
C GLN A 56 9.94 5.01 18.97
N LYS A 57 9.64 4.14 18.01
CA LYS A 57 9.82 2.69 18.18
C LYS A 57 11.29 2.29 18.25
N ALA A 58 12.13 2.83 17.37
CA ALA A 58 13.56 2.54 17.33
C ALA A 58 14.25 2.98 18.64
N THR A 59 13.98 4.20 19.10
CA THR A 59 14.58 4.76 20.33
C THR A 59 14.02 4.12 21.61
N SER A 60 12.83 3.52 21.57
CA SER A 60 12.27 2.80 22.73
C SER A 60 13.04 1.51 23.09
N GLY A 61 13.93 1.03 22.22
CA GLY A 61 14.66 -0.23 22.38
C GLY A 61 13.79 -1.50 22.23
N LYS A 62 12.48 -1.35 21.96
CA LYS A 62 11.54 -2.47 21.79
C LYS A 62 11.45 -2.98 20.34
N LEU A 63 12.02 -2.24 19.39
CA LEU A 63 11.95 -2.59 17.97
C LEU A 63 13.04 -3.60 17.60
N VAL A 64 12.63 -4.84 17.34
CA VAL A 64 13.48 -5.85 16.72
C VAL A 64 13.33 -5.77 15.21
N MET A 65 14.41 -5.42 14.50
CA MET A 65 14.40 -5.31 13.04
C MET A 65 14.47 -6.70 12.39
N THR A 66 13.33 -7.18 11.88
CA THR A 66 13.22 -8.48 11.18
C THR A 66 13.13 -8.33 9.65
N SER A 67 13.02 -7.10 9.16
CA SER A 67 12.94 -6.75 7.73
C SER A 67 13.93 -5.64 7.39
N LYS A 68 14.02 -5.26 6.10
CA LYS A 68 14.68 -4.00 5.73
C LYS A 68 13.97 -2.81 6.38
N ILE A 69 14.69 -1.73 6.66
CA ILE A 69 14.11 -0.54 7.28
C ILE A 69 13.07 0.08 6.33
N SER A 70 13.38 0.09 5.03
CA SER A 70 12.44 0.54 4.00
C SER A 70 11.13 -0.23 4.03
N THR A 71 11.17 -1.56 4.18
CA THR A 71 9.96 -2.39 4.29
C THR A 71 9.13 -2.04 5.53
N TYR A 72 9.80 -1.82 6.67
CA TYR A 72 9.13 -1.44 7.91
C TYR A 72 8.44 -0.08 7.79
N ILE A 73 9.15 0.93 7.29
CA ILE A 73 8.61 2.29 7.13
C ILE A 73 7.49 2.31 6.09
N TYR A 74 7.65 1.57 4.98
CA TYR A 74 6.61 1.43 3.97
C TYR A 74 5.30 0.91 4.57
N SER A 75 5.38 -0.09 5.47
CA SER A 75 4.18 -0.61 6.15
C SER A 75 3.52 0.43 7.06
N ILE A 76 4.30 1.33 7.68
CA ILE A 76 3.75 2.43 8.47
C ILE A 76 3.05 3.44 7.54
N CYS A 77 3.71 3.88 6.47
CA CYS A 77 3.11 4.79 5.48
C CYS A 77 1.81 4.22 4.92
N GLN A 78 1.80 2.94 4.55
CA GLN A 78 0.62 2.25 4.03
C GLN A 78 -0.55 2.27 5.03
N ASN A 79 -0.27 2.00 6.30
CA ASN A 79 -1.29 2.00 7.35
C ASN A 79 -1.81 3.40 7.67
N LEU A 80 -0.93 4.41 7.73
CA LEU A 80 -1.34 5.80 7.94
C LEU A 80 -2.20 6.30 6.78
N TRP A 81 -1.78 6.03 5.55
CA TRP A 81 -2.54 6.45 4.37
C TRP A 81 -3.92 5.79 4.29
N ARG A 82 -4.02 4.51 4.63
CA ARG A 82 -5.32 3.81 4.71
C ARG A 82 -6.28 4.49 5.70
N LYS A 83 -5.77 4.83 6.89
CA LYS A 83 -6.58 5.57 7.89
C LYS A 83 -7.02 6.93 7.37
N GLU A 84 -6.17 7.61 6.63
CA GLU A 84 -6.49 8.91 6.04
C GLU A 84 -7.55 8.79 4.94
N LEU A 85 -7.46 7.78 4.08
CA LEU A 85 -8.51 7.46 3.10
C LEU A 85 -9.85 7.13 3.77
N ASP A 86 -9.83 6.35 4.85
CA ASP A 86 -11.05 6.04 5.62
C ASP A 86 -11.65 7.31 6.24
N ARG A 87 -10.81 8.22 6.76
CA ARG A 87 -11.22 9.51 7.30
C ARG A 87 -11.87 10.37 6.22
N LYS A 88 -11.23 10.51 5.06
CA LYS A 88 -11.74 11.25 3.91
C LYS A 88 -13.06 10.68 3.39
N LYS A 89 -13.20 9.35 3.36
CA LYS A 89 -14.46 8.69 2.97
C LYS A 89 -15.59 8.98 3.95
N ARG A 90 -15.31 9.04 5.25
CA ARG A 90 -16.30 9.42 6.28
C ARG A 90 -16.72 10.88 6.12
N LEU A 91 -15.76 11.79 5.97
CA LEU A 91 -16.04 13.21 5.76
C LEU A 91 -16.81 13.47 4.47
N SER A 92 -16.42 12.82 3.37
CA SER A 92 -17.17 12.89 2.11
C SER A 92 -18.60 12.35 2.25
N ASN A 93 -18.83 11.34 3.10
CA ASN A 93 -20.18 10.85 3.37
C ASN A 93 -21.00 11.78 4.28
N GLU A 94 -20.34 12.58 5.14
CA GLU A 94 -20.98 13.63 5.95
C GLU A 94 -21.26 14.90 5.12
N GLU A 95 -20.41 15.19 4.13
CA GLU A 95 -20.57 16.30 3.16
C GLU A 95 -21.53 15.96 2.01
N LYS A 96 -21.94 14.70 1.84
CA LYS A 96 -22.87 14.27 0.77
C LYS A 96 -24.31 14.78 0.89
N ASP A 97 -24.64 15.54 1.93
CA ASP A 97 -25.85 16.39 1.94
C ASP A 97 -25.67 17.70 1.14
N VAL A 98 -24.46 18.03 0.68
CA VAL A 98 -24.18 19.19 -0.17
C VAL A 98 -23.07 18.89 -1.21
N ALA A 99 -23.50 18.77 -2.47
CA ALA A 99 -22.70 18.76 -3.70
C ALA A 99 -21.92 17.48 -4.06
N VAL A 100 -22.51 16.76 -5.01
CA VAL A 100 -21.92 15.65 -5.75
C VAL A 100 -21.04 16.21 -6.87
N THR A 101 -19.72 16.07 -6.76
CA THR A 101 -18.82 15.99 -7.92
C THR A 101 -18.43 14.53 -8.12
N ILE A 102 -19.07 13.88 -9.08
CA ILE A 102 -18.70 12.52 -9.53
C ILE A 102 -17.41 12.66 -10.34
N ASP A 103 -16.33 12.12 -9.78
CA ASP A 103 -15.05 11.93 -10.45
C ASP A 103 -15.17 10.80 -11.49
N THR A 104 -15.49 11.17 -12.72
CA THR A 104 -15.76 10.25 -13.84
C THR A 104 -14.52 9.43 -14.26
N GLU A 105 -13.32 9.93 -13.98
CA GLU A 105 -12.03 9.30 -14.29
C GLU A 105 -11.78 8.05 -13.41
N THR A 106 -12.30 8.06 -12.18
CA THR A 106 -12.21 6.92 -11.26
C THR A 106 -13.18 5.79 -11.62
N GLU A 107 -14.35 6.08 -12.21
CA GLU A 107 -15.34 5.06 -12.59
C GLU A 107 -14.87 4.19 -13.76
N GLU A 108 -14.31 4.79 -14.80
CA GLU A 108 -13.88 4.04 -16.00
C GLU A 108 -12.65 3.17 -15.68
N ARG A 109 -11.69 3.67 -14.91
CA ARG A 109 -10.58 2.86 -14.41
C ARG A 109 -11.06 1.67 -13.58
N ASN A 110 -12.02 1.90 -12.68
CA ASN A 110 -12.59 0.83 -11.86
C ASN A 110 -13.34 -0.21 -12.71
N ARG A 111 -14.02 0.23 -13.77
CA ARG A 111 -14.71 -0.63 -14.72
C ARG A 111 -13.73 -1.51 -15.50
N ILE A 112 -12.64 -0.94 -16.01
CA ILE A 112 -11.58 -1.66 -16.71
C ILE A 112 -10.98 -2.75 -15.81
N ILE A 113 -10.61 -2.39 -14.58
CA ILE A 113 -10.05 -3.35 -13.62
C ILE A 113 -11.06 -4.46 -13.28
N ALA A 114 -12.34 -4.12 -13.08
CA ALA A 114 -13.39 -5.10 -12.81
C ALA A 114 -13.56 -6.09 -13.98
N GLN A 115 -13.54 -5.60 -15.22
CA GLN A 115 -13.60 -6.45 -16.42
C GLN A 115 -12.39 -7.38 -16.52
N CYS A 116 -11.17 -6.89 -16.26
CA CYS A 116 -9.99 -7.74 -16.27
C CYS A 116 -10.02 -8.78 -15.15
N ILE A 117 -10.52 -8.44 -13.96
CA ILE A 117 -10.65 -9.37 -12.83
C ILE A 117 -11.61 -10.52 -13.17
N GLU A 118 -12.72 -10.24 -13.87
CA GLU A 118 -13.68 -11.27 -14.29
C GLU A 118 -13.03 -12.31 -15.21
N GLN A 119 -12.06 -11.91 -16.03
CA GLN A 119 -11.32 -12.79 -16.95
C GLN A 119 -10.25 -13.66 -16.27
N LEU A 120 -9.91 -13.40 -14.99
CA LEU A 120 -8.86 -14.15 -14.28
C LEU A 120 -9.32 -15.54 -13.80
N GLY A 121 -10.63 -15.75 -13.73
CA GLY A 121 -11.26 -16.93 -13.15
C GLY A 121 -11.47 -16.82 -11.63
N GLU A 122 -12.45 -17.57 -11.14
CA GLU A 122 -13.06 -17.38 -9.82
C GLU A 122 -12.07 -17.46 -8.64
N THR A 123 -11.11 -18.38 -8.71
CA THR A 123 -10.09 -18.50 -7.66
C THR A 123 -9.19 -17.26 -7.59
N CYS A 124 -8.79 -16.71 -8.74
CA CYS A 124 -7.94 -15.52 -8.75
C CYS A 124 -8.71 -14.27 -8.30
N LYS A 125 -9.97 -14.14 -8.75
CA LYS A 125 -10.88 -13.10 -8.29
C LYS A 125 -11.01 -13.12 -6.76
N LYS A 126 -11.33 -14.28 -6.18
CA LYS A 126 -11.45 -14.43 -4.71
C LYS A 126 -10.16 -14.13 -3.96
N VAL A 127 -9.02 -14.63 -4.43
CA VAL A 127 -7.72 -14.35 -3.79
C VAL A 127 -7.40 -12.85 -3.78
N LEU A 128 -7.60 -12.17 -4.90
CA LEU A 128 -7.34 -10.73 -5.00
C LEU A 128 -8.38 -9.93 -4.21
N MET A 129 -9.65 -10.33 -4.24
CA MET A 129 -10.73 -9.71 -3.47
C MET A 129 -10.48 -9.80 -1.96
N TYR A 130 -10.26 -11.02 -1.46
CA TYR A 130 -10.02 -11.24 -0.03
C TYR A 130 -8.79 -10.53 0.47
N TYR A 131 -7.75 -10.40 -0.36
CA TYR A 131 -6.53 -9.74 0.04
C TYR A 131 -6.60 -8.21 -0.04
N TYR A 132 -7.10 -7.66 -1.15
CA TYR A 132 -7.06 -6.21 -1.40
C TYR A 132 -8.28 -5.48 -0.87
N PHE A 133 -9.45 -6.13 -0.83
CA PHE A 133 -10.72 -5.51 -0.43
C PHE A 133 -11.21 -5.96 0.95
N GLU A 134 -11.07 -7.25 1.30
CA GLU A 134 -11.43 -7.75 2.64
C GLU A 134 -10.24 -7.77 3.62
N GLU A 135 -9.04 -7.39 3.18
CA GLU A 135 -7.81 -7.30 3.99
C GLU A 135 -7.42 -8.56 4.79
N MET A 136 -7.88 -9.73 4.33
CA MET A 136 -7.62 -11.00 5.00
C MET A 136 -6.13 -11.36 4.98
N SER A 137 -5.66 -12.00 6.06
CA SER A 137 -4.28 -12.51 6.09
C SER A 137 -4.12 -13.65 5.08
N MET A 138 -2.89 -13.90 4.62
CA MET A 138 -2.63 -15.04 3.71
C MET A 138 -3.00 -16.39 4.33
N GLN A 139 -3.01 -16.47 5.65
CA GLN A 139 -3.41 -17.67 6.37
C GLN A 139 -4.92 -17.84 6.31
N ASP A 140 -5.69 -16.79 6.63
CA ASP A 140 -7.16 -16.83 6.54
C ASP A 140 -7.63 -17.08 5.10
N ILE A 141 -6.93 -16.52 4.11
CA ILE A 141 -7.22 -16.78 2.69
C ILE A 141 -6.92 -18.23 2.32
N ALA A 142 -5.83 -18.81 2.84
CA ALA A 142 -5.51 -20.21 2.61
C ALA A 142 -6.61 -21.12 3.17
N GLU A 143 -7.05 -20.86 4.40
CA GLU A 143 -8.13 -21.61 5.05
C GLU A 143 -9.47 -21.44 4.32
N LYS A 144 -9.86 -20.20 4.02
CA LYS A 144 -11.15 -19.87 3.36
C LYS A 144 -11.25 -20.43 1.94
N LEU A 145 -10.13 -20.57 1.24
CA LEU A 145 -10.08 -21.10 -0.14
C LEU A 145 -9.60 -22.55 -0.22
N GLY A 146 -9.33 -23.20 0.93
CA GLY A 146 -8.88 -24.60 0.98
C GLY A 146 -7.51 -24.82 0.35
N PHE A 147 -6.61 -23.85 0.40
CA PHE A 147 -5.23 -24.04 -0.04
C PHE A 147 -4.42 -24.84 0.99
N ALA A 148 -3.49 -25.66 0.50
CA ALA A 148 -2.69 -26.55 1.33
C ALA A 148 -1.88 -25.84 2.43
N ASN A 149 -1.48 -24.59 2.19
CA ASN A 149 -0.76 -23.76 3.17
C ASN A 149 -0.75 -22.28 2.75
N THR A 150 -0.30 -21.43 3.68
CA THR A 150 -0.14 -19.98 3.50
C THR A 150 0.78 -19.62 2.32
N ASP A 151 1.82 -20.40 2.04
CA ASP A 151 2.74 -20.12 0.93
C ASP A 151 2.12 -20.41 -0.44
N THR A 152 1.20 -21.37 -0.51
CA THR A 152 0.36 -21.61 -1.68
C THR A 152 -0.55 -20.41 -1.93
N ALA A 153 -1.14 -19.83 -0.89
CA ALA A 153 -1.95 -18.60 -1.01
C ALA A 153 -1.12 -17.41 -1.51
N LYS A 154 0.08 -17.19 -0.95
CA LYS A 154 1.02 -16.14 -1.41
C LYS A 154 1.41 -16.32 -2.87
N THR A 155 1.78 -17.54 -3.25
CA THR A 155 2.17 -17.88 -4.63
C THR A 155 1.00 -17.69 -5.59
N LYS A 156 -0.21 -18.12 -5.19
CA LYS A 156 -1.43 -17.95 -5.98
C LYS A 156 -1.75 -16.47 -6.16
N LYS A 157 -1.72 -15.67 -5.10
CA LYS A 157 -1.90 -14.21 -5.16
C LYS A 157 -0.90 -13.57 -6.13
N TYR A 158 0.38 -13.92 -6.04
CA TYR A 158 1.40 -13.39 -6.95
C TYR A 158 1.09 -13.73 -8.42
N LYS A 159 0.78 -15.00 -8.72
CA LYS A 159 0.42 -15.43 -10.09
C LYS A 159 -0.84 -14.73 -10.60
N CYS A 160 -1.87 -14.58 -9.77
CA CYS A 160 -3.10 -13.89 -10.13
C CYS A 160 -2.86 -12.40 -10.40
N LYS A 161 -2.04 -11.72 -9.57
CA LYS A 161 -1.64 -10.33 -9.80
C LYS A 161 -0.85 -10.17 -11.09
N LYS A 162 0.10 -11.08 -11.36
CA LYS A 162 0.89 -11.05 -12.60
C LYS A 162 0.01 -11.23 -13.84
N LYS A 163 -0.93 -12.18 -13.78
CA LYS A 163 -1.90 -12.41 -14.86
C LYS A 163 -2.81 -11.19 -15.08
N LEU A 164 -3.21 -10.51 -14.00
CA LEU A 164 -3.98 -9.26 -14.10
C LEU A 164 -3.17 -8.16 -14.80
N ASP A 165 -1.90 -7.98 -14.42
CA ASP A 165 -0.99 -7.01 -15.04
C ASP A 165 -0.77 -7.31 -16.54
N GLU A 166 -0.59 -8.58 -16.90
CA GLU A 166 -0.47 -9.02 -18.29
C GLU A 166 -1.77 -8.77 -19.09
N LEU A 167 -2.95 -9.04 -18.52
CA LEU A 167 -4.24 -8.79 -19.17
C LEU A 167 -4.48 -7.30 -19.39
N VAL A 168 -4.22 -6.49 -18.37
CA VAL A 168 -4.37 -5.04 -18.45
C VAL A 168 -3.48 -4.47 -19.55
N LYS A 169 -2.20 -4.84 -19.60
CA LYS A 169 -1.26 -4.38 -20.64
C LYS A 169 -1.58 -4.87 -22.04
N ALA A 170 -2.26 -6.01 -22.17
CA ALA A 170 -2.64 -6.56 -23.46
C ALA A 170 -3.90 -5.87 -24.03
N GLN A 171 -4.79 -5.39 -23.16
CA GLN A 171 -6.09 -4.83 -23.55
C GLN A 171 -6.13 -3.30 -23.50
N TYR A 172 -5.23 -2.68 -22.73
CA TYR A 172 -5.23 -1.25 -22.43
C TYR A 172 -3.80 -0.69 -22.41
N SER A 173 -3.64 0.53 -22.90
CA SER A 173 -2.42 1.33 -22.89
C SER A 173 -2.39 2.30 -21.71
N GLU A 174 -1.23 2.88 -21.40
CA GLU A 174 -1.12 3.90 -20.34
C GLU A 174 -2.06 5.10 -20.54
N ARG A 175 -2.51 5.37 -21.78
CA ARG A 175 -3.45 6.45 -22.09
C ARG A 175 -4.89 6.13 -21.70
N ASP A 176 -5.26 4.85 -21.67
CA ASP A 176 -6.60 4.41 -21.27
C ASP A 176 -6.84 4.52 -19.75
N PHE A 177 -5.84 5.01 -19.02
CA PHE A 177 -5.85 5.22 -17.56
C PHE A 177 -5.57 6.67 -17.14
N LEU A 178 -5.44 7.60 -18.09
CA LEU A 178 -4.99 8.99 -17.87
C LEU A 178 -5.91 10.03 -18.53
N ASP A 179 -7.19 9.70 -18.75
CA ASP A 179 -8.22 10.62 -19.28
C ASP A 179 -9.25 11.02 -18.21
#